data_AF-A0AAQ3DQ69-F1
#
_entry.id   AF-A0AAQ3DQ69-F1
#
_cell.length_a   1.000
_cell.length_b   1.000
_cell.length_c   1.000
_cell.angle_alpha   90.00
_cell.angle_beta   90.00
_cell.angle_gamma   90.00
#
_symmetry.space_group_name_H-M   'P 1'
#
loop_
_entity.id
_entity.type
_entity.pdbx_description
1 polymer ?
#
loop_
_entity_poly.entity_id
_entity_poly.type
_entity_poly.pdbx_seq_one_letter_code
_entity_poly.pdbx_strand_id
1 'polypeptide(L)'
;MIHEKTKDEWEKMVWKDPVKKSEKNEIKDIEDVIQMGYYDDQGENYLKRNGINIHYTQAFEMPTNVSKISALLPREVNSLSRVFNYNTSTHIDGIEKWDVSRVCQMSFLFDKAKNFNHDISNWNVKILRDANSMFADTTKFNQNLGKWNPYNLAYARKMFAHSKEFNQDLSSWKTSHVYNMEQMFDGAEKFNSNLDKWDTSRVQSMKSMFKGAKNFNGNVTTWDVSNVTTMDYMFKDVTNFDQNLSNWKIKDNVSHKEFAKGSKIEKEMDKLPKFKNPEKPAKPTKPAAPAKPAPAKPVMK
;
A
#
# COMPACT_ATOMS: atom_id res chain seq x y z
N MET A 1 14.49 -4.94 -39.07
CA MET A 1 15.08 -4.39 -37.85
C MET A 1 14.18 -3.28 -37.36
N ILE A 2 13.49 -3.48 -36.24
CA ILE A 2 12.72 -2.39 -35.62
C ILE A 2 13.77 -1.49 -34.98
N HIS A 3 13.93 -0.26 -35.48
CA HIS A 3 14.77 0.73 -34.81
C HIS A 3 14.13 1.06 -33.47
N GLU A 4 14.78 0.68 -32.37
CA GLU A 4 14.43 1.16 -31.04
C GLU A 4 14.62 2.67 -31.02
N LYS A 5 13.55 3.40 -30.73
CA LYS A 5 13.57 4.86 -30.61
C LYS A 5 14.33 5.23 -29.32
N THR A 6 15.18 6.23 -29.42
CA THR A 6 15.91 6.81 -28.28
C THR A 6 14.95 7.50 -27.30
N LYS A 7 15.41 7.74 -26.06
CA LYS A 7 14.67 8.48 -25.03
C LYS A 7 14.13 9.81 -25.57
N ASP A 8 14.98 10.59 -26.24
CA ASP A 8 14.60 11.88 -26.84
C ASP A 8 13.58 11.75 -27.98
N GLU A 9 13.60 10.66 -28.74
CA GLU A 9 12.61 10.38 -29.79
C GLU A 9 11.27 9.95 -29.19
N TRP A 10 11.29 9.19 -28.10
CA TRP A 10 10.09 8.85 -27.34
C TRP A 10 9.49 10.07 -26.61
N GLU A 11 10.32 10.92 -26.00
CA GLU A 11 9.90 12.17 -25.35
C GLU A 11 9.33 13.20 -26.35
N LYS A 12 9.67 13.08 -27.64
CA LYS A 12 9.07 13.88 -28.73
C LYS A 12 7.78 13.25 -29.29
N MET A 13 7.63 11.92 -29.19
CA MET A 13 6.45 11.18 -29.67
C MET A 13 5.35 11.03 -28.61
N VAL A 14 5.72 11.02 -27.33
CA VAL A 14 4.84 11.25 -26.19
C VAL A 14 4.84 12.74 -25.93
N TRP A 15 3.96 13.46 -26.60
CA TRP A 15 3.91 14.92 -26.48
C TRP A 15 3.33 15.26 -25.10
N LYS A 16 4.06 15.92 -24.17
CA LYS A 16 4.73 17.22 -24.35
C LYS A 16 5.88 17.44 -23.31
N ASP A 17 7.11 17.56 -23.83
CA ASP A 17 8.17 18.52 -23.45
C ASP A 17 8.64 18.60 -21.97
N PRO A 18 9.76 17.95 -21.59
CA PRO A 18 10.35 18.03 -20.25
C PRO A 18 10.92 19.43 -19.87
N VAL A 19 10.90 20.42 -20.78
CA VAL A 19 11.25 21.82 -20.48
C VAL A 19 10.01 22.66 -20.13
N LYS A 20 8.77 22.14 -20.35
CA LYS A 20 7.51 22.83 -19.99
C LYS A 20 6.94 22.45 -18.62
N LYS A 21 7.81 22.34 -17.62
CA LYS A 21 7.39 22.26 -16.20
C LYS A 21 6.66 23.52 -15.71
N SER A 22 6.53 24.58 -16.53
CA SER A 22 6.01 25.90 -16.11
C SER A 22 4.72 26.39 -16.76
N GLU A 23 4.09 25.71 -17.73
CA GLU A 23 2.85 26.24 -18.33
C GLU A 23 1.75 25.19 -18.47
N LYS A 24 0.75 25.37 -17.59
CA LYS A 24 -0.55 24.69 -17.52
C LYS A 24 -1.33 24.78 -18.84
N ASN A 25 -1.01 23.95 -19.81
CA ASN A 25 -1.92 23.61 -20.89
C ASN A 25 -1.88 22.10 -21.10
N GLU A 26 -2.58 21.39 -20.20
CA GLU A 26 -3.01 20.00 -20.37
C GLU A 26 -3.61 19.85 -21.77
N ILE A 27 -3.17 18.84 -22.52
CA ILE A 27 -3.84 18.43 -23.74
C ILE A 27 -5.11 17.73 -23.26
N LYS A 28 -6.24 18.44 -23.24
CA LYS A 28 -7.50 17.95 -22.70
C LYS A 28 -8.22 16.92 -23.59
N ASP A 29 -7.62 16.56 -24.72
CA ASP A 29 -8.33 15.89 -25.83
C ASP A 29 -7.74 14.52 -26.20
N ILE A 30 -6.84 13.95 -25.39
CA ILE A 30 -6.30 12.59 -25.66
C ILE A 30 -7.13 11.55 -24.91
N GLU A 31 -8.14 11.02 -25.61
CA GLU A 31 -8.98 9.92 -25.11
C GLU A 31 -8.46 8.54 -25.52
N ASP A 32 -7.83 8.45 -26.70
CA ASP A 32 -7.35 7.21 -27.33
C ASP A 32 -5.82 7.17 -27.44
N VAL A 33 -5.19 6.16 -26.82
CA VAL A 33 -3.73 5.95 -26.88
C VAL A 33 -3.40 4.66 -27.65
N ILE A 34 -3.01 4.77 -28.91
CA ILE A 34 -2.74 3.61 -29.78
C ILE A 34 -1.37 2.96 -29.59
N GLN A 35 -0.43 3.67 -28.96
CA GLN A 35 0.92 3.17 -28.64
C GLN A 35 1.38 3.74 -27.30
N MET A 36 1.87 2.88 -26.43
CA MET A 36 2.40 3.27 -25.13
C MET A 36 3.93 3.38 -25.19
N GLY A 37 4.46 4.53 -24.75
CA GLY A 37 5.89 4.70 -24.52
C GLY A 37 6.31 4.19 -23.15
N TYR A 38 7.60 3.95 -22.98
CA TYR A 38 8.21 3.61 -21.71
C TYR A 38 9.66 4.11 -21.66
N TYR A 39 10.24 4.18 -20.45
CA TYR A 39 11.60 4.62 -20.22
C TYR A 39 12.27 3.80 -19.11
N ASP A 40 13.61 3.82 -19.07
CA ASP A 40 14.38 3.24 -17.96
C ASP A 40 14.40 4.22 -16.78
N ASP A 41 13.62 3.91 -15.74
CA ASP A 41 13.67 4.58 -14.45
C ASP A 41 14.83 3.99 -13.64
N GLN A 42 15.84 4.83 -13.37
CA GLN A 42 17.03 4.50 -12.58
C GLN A 42 16.73 4.28 -11.08
N GLY A 43 15.46 4.15 -10.72
CA GLY A 43 14.97 3.71 -9.42
C GLY A 43 15.08 4.78 -8.34
N GLU A 44 15.09 6.06 -8.71
CA GLU A 44 15.09 7.18 -7.76
C GLU A 44 13.71 7.38 -7.11
N ASN A 45 12.65 6.98 -7.80
CA ASN A 45 11.25 7.27 -7.41
C ASN A 45 10.61 6.16 -6.55
N TYR A 46 11.23 4.99 -6.45
CA TYR A 46 10.60 3.78 -5.91
C TYR A 46 11.54 3.00 -4.98
N LEU A 47 11.16 1.76 -4.69
CA LEU A 47 11.82 0.88 -3.72
C LEU A 47 13.32 0.69 -3.98
N LYS A 48 14.09 0.69 -2.89
CA LYS A 48 15.47 0.21 -2.86
C LYS A 48 15.51 -1.22 -2.34
N ARG A 49 16.29 -2.10 -2.98
CA ARG A 49 16.59 -3.45 -2.47
C ARG A 49 18.00 -3.46 -1.91
N ASN A 50 18.14 -3.69 -0.61
CA ASN A 50 19.45 -3.70 0.07
C ASN A 50 20.26 -2.41 -0.15
N GLY A 51 19.59 -1.25 -0.20
CA GLY A 51 20.23 0.04 -0.47
C GLY A 51 20.51 0.33 -1.94
N ILE A 52 20.25 -0.61 -2.85
CA ILE A 52 20.42 -0.47 -4.30
C ILE A 52 19.07 -0.08 -4.92
N ASN A 53 19.06 0.94 -5.78
CA ASN A 53 17.89 1.30 -6.57
C ASN A 53 17.50 0.13 -7.49
N ILE A 54 16.21 -0.17 -7.55
CA ILE A 54 15.70 -1.14 -8.53
C ILE A 54 15.41 -0.37 -9.82
N HIS A 55 16.07 -0.76 -10.91
CA HIS A 55 15.77 -0.21 -12.24
C HIS A 55 14.44 -0.77 -12.74
N TYR A 56 13.59 0.10 -13.25
CA TYR A 56 12.30 -0.27 -13.82
C TYR A 56 12.21 0.20 -15.26
N THR A 57 11.60 -0.62 -16.12
CA THR A 57 11.11 -0.15 -17.40
C THR A 57 9.69 0.37 -17.16
N GLN A 58 9.59 1.69 -16.99
CA GLN A 58 8.41 2.41 -16.55
C GLN A 58 7.59 2.91 -17.75
N ALA A 59 6.31 2.58 -17.80
CA ALA A 59 5.39 3.18 -18.77
C ALA A 59 5.14 4.67 -18.46
N PHE A 60 4.89 5.50 -19.48
CA PHE A 60 4.56 6.91 -19.24
C PHE A 60 3.21 7.07 -18.52
N GLU A 61 3.11 8.09 -17.67
CA GLU A 61 1.85 8.57 -17.11
C GLU A 61 0.96 9.10 -18.23
N MET A 62 -0.32 8.71 -18.21
CA MET A 62 -1.28 9.03 -19.26
C MET A 62 -2.07 10.30 -18.92
N PRO A 63 -2.61 11.01 -19.93
CA PRO A 63 -3.59 12.06 -19.72
C PRO A 63 -4.78 11.57 -18.88
N THR A 64 -5.32 12.46 -18.05
CA THR A 64 -6.35 12.12 -17.07
C THR A 64 -7.70 11.79 -17.70
N ASN A 65 -7.90 11.99 -19.00
CA ASN A 65 -9.14 11.68 -19.71
C ASN A 65 -9.02 10.48 -20.67
N VAL A 66 -7.91 9.74 -20.63
CA VAL A 66 -7.77 8.51 -21.44
C VAL A 66 -8.89 7.54 -21.11
N SER A 67 -9.62 7.09 -22.13
CA SER A 67 -10.74 6.15 -22.03
C SER A 67 -10.52 4.90 -22.90
N LYS A 68 -9.44 4.89 -23.70
CA LYS A 68 -9.05 3.76 -24.53
C LYS A 68 -7.56 3.73 -24.78
N ILE A 69 -6.99 2.53 -24.78
CA ILE A 69 -5.56 2.30 -24.94
C ILE A 69 -5.28 1.11 -25.86
N SER A 70 -4.04 1.01 -26.30
CA SER A 70 -3.54 -0.16 -27.02
C SER A 70 -3.70 -1.41 -26.17
N ALA A 71 -4.26 -2.46 -26.76
CA ALA A 71 -4.33 -3.78 -26.14
C ALA A 71 -2.94 -4.41 -25.90
N LEU A 72 -1.90 -3.87 -26.55
CA LEU A 72 -0.53 -4.36 -26.44
C LEU A 72 0.23 -3.54 -25.40
N LEU A 73 0.45 -4.15 -24.23
CA LEU A 73 1.43 -3.71 -23.25
C LEU A 73 2.83 -4.11 -23.75
N PRO A 74 3.78 -3.16 -23.99
CA PRO A 74 5.13 -3.52 -24.39
C PRO A 74 5.78 -4.47 -23.38
N ARG A 75 6.43 -5.52 -23.89
CA ARG A 75 6.89 -6.65 -23.06
C ARG A 75 7.97 -6.23 -22.07
N GLU A 76 8.71 -5.19 -22.38
CA GLU A 76 9.79 -4.65 -21.57
C GLU A 76 9.25 -3.99 -20.29
N VAL A 77 8.03 -3.46 -20.34
CA VAL A 77 7.41 -2.73 -19.21
C VAL A 77 7.25 -3.66 -18.02
N ASN A 78 7.90 -3.28 -16.92
CA ASN A 78 7.81 -3.97 -15.64
C ASN A 78 7.29 -3.07 -14.51
N SER A 79 7.02 -1.79 -14.82
CA SER A 79 6.39 -0.83 -13.92
C SER A 79 5.29 -0.05 -14.64
N LEU A 80 4.10 -0.08 -14.04
CA LEU A 80 2.94 0.72 -14.44
C LEU A 80 2.64 1.82 -13.42
N SER A 81 3.61 2.20 -12.58
CA SER A 81 3.35 3.22 -11.56
C SER A 81 2.78 4.49 -12.19
N ARG A 82 1.73 5.03 -11.56
CA ARG A 82 1.06 6.28 -11.94
C ARG A 82 0.43 6.33 -13.34
N VAL A 83 0.41 5.25 -14.12
CA VAL A 83 -0.03 5.30 -15.53
C VAL A 83 -1.43 5.92 -15.69
N PHE A 84 -2.38 5.64 -14.78
CA PHE A 84 -3.74 6.21 -14.80
C PHE A 84 -4.07 7.02 -13.53
N ASN A 85 -3.06 7.59 -12.90
CA ASN A 85 -3.24 8.46 -11.75
C ASN A 85 -4.13 9.66 -12.12
N TYR A 86 -5.08 10.01 -11.25
CA TYR A 86 -6.10 11.03 -11.49
C TYR A 86 -7.01 10.81 -12.71
N ASN A 87 -7.05 9.61 -13.30
CA ASN A 87 -7.90 9.36 -14.47
C ASN A 87 -9.40 9.58 -14.15
N THR A 88 -10.11 10.21 -15.07
CA THR A 88 -11.49 10.68 -14.92
C THR A 88 -12.50 9.80 -15.64
N SER A 89 -12.02 8.91 -16.51
CA SER A 89 -12.84 7.99 -17.29
C SER A 89 -13.44 6.89 -16.39
N THR A 90 -14.61 6.40 -16.77
CA THR A 90 -15.25 5.26 -16.07
C THR A 90 -14.67 3.92 -16.50
N HIS A 91 -14.19 3.86 -17.74
CA HIS A 91 -13.63 2.69 -18.43
C HIS A 91 -12.36 3.07 -19.18
N ILE A 92 -11.49 2.09 -19.40
CA ILE A 92 -10.26 2.24 -20.19
C ILE A 92 -10.15 1.04 -21.13
N ASP A 93 -10.78 1.16 -22.30
CA ASP A 93 -10.89 0.05 -23.25
C ASP A 93 -9.50 -0.44 -23.70
N GLY A 94 -9.29 -1.75 -23.68
CA GLY A 94 -8.04 -2.39 -24.07
C GLY A 94 -7.15 -2.77 -22.88
N ILE A 95 -7.35 -2.17 -21.70
CA ILE A 95 -6.56 -2.48 -20.50
C ILE A 95 -6.80 -3.91 -20.00
N GLU A 96 -7.99 -4.46 -20.26
CA GLU A 96 -8.37 -5.83 -19.90
C GLU A 96 -7.54 -6.89 -20.65
N LYS A 97 -6.89 -6.50 -21.75
CA LYS A 97 -6.07 -7.38 -22.61
C LYS A 97 -4.59 -7.37 -22.24
N TRP A 98 -4.17 -6.50 -21.33
CA TRP A 98 -2.77 -6.37 -20.96
C TRP A 98 -2.22 -7.62 -20.27
N ASP A 99 -1.11 -8.14 -20.77
CA ASP A 99 -0.31 -9.16 -20.08
C ASP A 99 0.58 -8.50 -19.02
N VAL A 100 0.06 -8.39 -17.79
CA VAL A 100 0.80 -7.82 -16.67
C VAL A 100 1.69 -8.83 -15.94
N SER A 101 1.90 -10.03 -16.49
CA SER A 101 2.70 -11.09 -15.83
C SER A 101 4.17 -10.73 -15.62
N ARG A 102 4.66 -9.66 -16.26
CA ARG A 102 6.00 -9.08 -16.11
C ARG A 102 6.03 -7.77 -15.31
N VAL A 103 4.88 -7.26 -14.91
CA VAL A 103 4.77 -6.02 -14.13
C VAL A 103 4.88 -6.34 -12.65
N CYS A 104 5.92 -5.80 -12.02
CA CYS A 104 6.19 -5.99 -10.59
C CYS A 104 5.90 -4.76 -9.73
N GLN A 105 5.58 -3.62 -10.35
CA GLN A 105 5.39 -2.34 -9.70
C GLN A 105 4.14 -1.64 -10.30
N MET A 106 3.15 -1.34 -9.46
CA MET A 106 1.88 -0.68 -9.83
C MET A 106 1.50 0.41 -8.83
N SER A 107 2.48 1.00 -8.14
CA SER A 107 2.24 2.09 -7.20
C SER A 107 1.47 3.23 -7.85
N PHE A 108 0.40 3.68 -7.20
CA PHE A 108 -0.45 4.77 -7.66
C PHE A 108 -1.08 4.56 -9.06
N LEU A 109 -1.16 3.33 -9.58
CA LEU A 109 -1.64 3.08 -10.95
C LEU A 109 -3.00 3.76 -11.23
N PHE A 110 -3.96 3.67 -10.31
CA PHE A 110 -5.28 4.30 -10.38
C PHE A 110 -5.55 5.24 -9.20
N ASP A 111 -4.49 5.77 -8.56
CA ASP A 111 -4.65 6.72 -7.44
C ASP A 111 -5.53 7.89 -7.90
N LYS A 112 -6.55 8.22 -7.10
CA LYS A 112 -7.54 9.27 -7.35
C LYS A 112 -8.31 9.15 -8.67
N ALA A 113 -8.28 7.99 -9.33
CA ALA A 113 -9.11 7.73 -10.50
C ALA A 113 -10.57 7.47 -10.09
N LYS A 114 -11.26 8.51 -9.60
CA LYS A 114 -12.50 8.38 -8.81
C LYS A 114 -13.60 7.54 -9.47
N ASN A 115 -13.66 7.56 -10.79
CA ASN A 115 -14.69 6.92 -11.61
C ASN A 115 -14.29 5.53 -12.13
N PHE A 116 -13.02 5.13 -12.00
CA PHE A 116 -12.51 3.90 -12.57
C PHE A 116 -13.17 2.67 -11.94
N ASN A 117 -13.75 1.82 -12.78
CA ASN A 117 -14.33 0.53 -12.38
C ASN A 117 -14.26 -0.49 -13.53
N HIS A 118 -13.22 -0.44 -14.37
CA HIS A 118 -13.05 -1.36 -15.51
C HIS A 118 -12.57 -2.74 -15.05
N ASP A 119 -13.05 -3.81 -15.68
CA ASP A 119 -12.69 -5.18 -15.31
C ASP A 119 -11.19 -5.47 -15.58
N ILE A 120 -10.48 -5.83 -14.50
CA ILE A 120 -9.07 -6.24 -14.49
C ILE A 120 -8.88 -7.60 -13.80
N SER A 121 -9.97 -8.36 -13.65
CA SER A 121 -10.00 -9.63 -12.92
C SER A 121 -9.10 -10.71 -13.53
N ASN A 122 -8.78 -10.59 -14.82
CA ASN A 122 -7.92 -11.53 -15.56
C ASN A 122 -6.42 -11.23 -15.46
N TRP A 123 -6.01 -10.16 -14.79
CA TRP A 123 -4.61 -9.81 -14.64
C TRP A 123 -3.83 -10.83 -13.81
N ASN A 124 -2.69 -11.30 -14.35
CA ASN A 124 -1.76 -12.16 -13.64
C ASN A 124 -0.79 -11.34 -12.77
N VAL A 125 -1.17 -11.11 -11.52
CA VAL A 125 -0.39 -10.31 -10.56
C VAL A 125 0.60 -11.14 -9.72
N LYS A 126 0.96 -12.36 -10.14
CA LYS A 126 1.81 -13.27 -9.33
C LYS A 126 3.13 -12.64 -8.90
N ILE A 127 3.74 -11.84 -9.76
CA ILE A 127 5.04 -11.22 -9.49
C ILE A 127 4.95 -9.78 -8.97
N LEU A 128 3.73 -9.25 -8.81
CA LEU A 128 3.49 -7.91 -8.27
C LEU A 128 4.12 -7.82 -6.89
N ARG A 129 5.03 -6.86 -6.70
CA ARG A 129 5.72 -6.62 -5.43
C ARG A 129 5.17 -5.41 -4.71
N ASP A 130 4.80 -4.39 -5.46
CA ASP A 130 4.40 -3.10 -4.93
C ASP A 130 3.10 -2.61 -5.58
N ALA A 131 2.08 -2.46 -4.74
CA ALA A 131 0.76 -1.95 -5.07
C ALA A 131 0.37 -0.78 -4.15
N ASN A 132 1.37 -0.03 -3.65
CA ASN A 132 1.13 1.11 -2.78
C ASN A 132 0.18 2.10 -3.45
N SER A 133 -0.91 2.46 -2.76
CA SER A 133 -1.93 3.38 -3.25
C SER A 133 -2.51 3.04 -4.62
N MET A 134 -2.45 1.77 -5.06
CA MET A 134 -2.86 1.39 -6.43
C MET A 134 -4.29 1.83 -6.77
N PHE A 135 -5.22 1.74 -5.82
CA PHE A 135 -6.62 2.16 -5.94
C PHE A 135 -7.02 3.19 -4.87
N ALA A 136 -6.06 3.94 -4.33
CA ALA A 136 -6.37 4.96 -3.34
C ALA A 136 -7.29 6.03 -3.96
N ASP A 137 -8.31 6.49 -3.23
CA ASP A 137 -9.31 7.46 -3.67
C ASP A 137 -10.08 7.08 -4.96
N THR A 138 -10.02 5.82 -5.41
CA THR A 138 -10.79 5.28 -6.54
C THR A 138 -12.22 4.96 -6.08
N THR A 139 -13.00 6.00 -5.82
CA THR A 139 -14.26 5.89 -5.03
C THR A 139 -15.31 4.93 -5.58
N LYS A 140 -15.36 4.70 -6.90
CA LYS A 140 -16.33 3.81 -7.57
C LYS A 140 -15.82 2.39 -7.81
N PHE A 141 -14.56 2.11 -7.49
CA PHE A 141 -13.95 0.81 -7.77
C PHE A 141 -14.55 -0.30 -6.90
N ASN A 142 -15.02 -1.37 -7.55
CA ASN A 142 -15.57 -2.55 -6.90
C ASN A 142 -15.43 -3.81 -7.79
N GLN A 143 -14.38 -3.89 -8.60
CA GLN A 143 -14.17 -5.03 -9.50
C GLN A 143 -13.64 -6.27 -8.77
N ASN A 144 -14.08 -7.45 -9.22
CA ASN A 144 -13.75 -8.72 -8.56
C ASN A 144 -12.26 -9.06 -8.71
N LEU A 145 -11.52 -9.01 -7.59
CA LEU A 145 -10.11 -9.36 -7.52
C LEU A 145 -9.85 -10.72 -6.87
N GLY A 146 -10.89 -11.53 -6.62
CA GLY A 146 -10.76 -12.82 -5.92
C GLY A 146 -9.97 -13.89 -6.69
N LYS A 147 -9.82 -13.72 -8.01
CA LYS A 147 -8.97 -14.59 -8.85
C LYS A 147 -7.50 -14.19 -8.83
N TRP A 148 -7.17 -13.00 -8.33
CA TRP A 148 -5.79 -12.57 -8.24
C TRP A 148 -5.00 -13.42 -7.24
N ASN A 149 -3.74 -13.69 -7.56
CA ASN A 149 -2.81 -14.38 -6.67
C ASN A 149 -1.55 -13.53 -6.50
N PRO A 150 -1.58 -12.50 -5.64
CA PRO A 150 -0.47 -11.56 -5.46
C PRO A 150 0.64 -12.15 -4.58
N TYR A 151 1.15 -13.34 -4.93
CA TYR A 151 2.05 -14.14 -4.10
C TYR A 151 3.32 -13.39 -3.64
N ASN A 152 3.88 -12.53 -4.51
CA ASN A 152 5.09 -11.75 -4.22
C ASN A 152 4.82 -10.36 -3.63
N LEU A 153 3.57 -10.01 -3.34
CA LEU A 153 3.22 -8.69 -2.85
C LEU A 153 3.88 -8.44 -1.51
N ALA A 154 4.66 -7.37 -1.43
CA ALA A 154 5.37 -6.96 -0.24
C ALA A 154 4.80 -5.64 0.31
N TYR A 155 4.42 -4.73 -0.58
CA TYR A 155 3.99 -3.37 -0.26
C TYR A 155 2.53 -3.16 -0.69
N ALA A 156 1.63 -3.03 0.28
CA ALA A 156 0.19 -2.83 0.04
C ALA A 156 -0.34 -1.58 0.79
N ARG A 157 0.54 -0.64 1.10
CA ARG A 157 0.17 0.57 1.87
C ARG A 157 -0.87 1.35 1.08
N LYS A 158 -1.98 1.73 1.72
CA LYS A 158 -3.08 2.49 1.11
C LYS A 158 -3.70 1.89 -0.15
N MET A 159 -3.48 0.60 -0.45
CA MET A 159 -3.89 0.01 -1.73
C MET A 159 -5.36 0.29 -2.10
N PHE A 160 -6.26 0.27 -1.12
CA PHE A 160 -7.69 0.57 -1.26
C PHE A 160 -8.16 1.70 -0.32
N ALA A 161 -7.26 2.61 0.07
CA ALA A 161 -7.62 3.72 0.94
C ALA A 161 -8.69 4.59 0.26
N HIS A 162 -9.80 4.87 0.93
CA HIS A 162 -10.92 5.67 0.46
C HIS A 162 -11.60 5.14 -0.82
N SER A 163 -11.38 3.88 -1.21
CA SER A 163 -12.16 3.17 -2.24
C SER A 163 -13.54 2.78 -1.67
N LYS A 164 -14.41 3.77 -1.51
CA LYS A 164 -15.64 3.68 -0.69
C LYS A 164 -16.57 2.52 -1.06
N GLU A 165 -16.66 2.22 -2.35
CA GLU A 165 -17.55 1.19 -2.91
C GLU A 165 -16.94 -0.21 -2.90
N PHE A 166 -15.65 -0.35 -2.62
CA PHE A 166 -14.94 -1.61 -2.71
C PHE A 166 -15.40 -2.60 -1.64
N ASN A 167 -15.93 -3.75 -2.07
CA ASN A 167 -16.40 -4.82 -1.19
C ASN A 167 -16.33 -6.18 -1.90
N GLN A 168 -15.13 -6.62 -2.25
CA GLN A 168 -14.89 -7.87 -2.95
C GLN A 168 -14.22 -8.90 -2.05
N ASP A 169 -14.44 -10.19 -2.35
CA ASP A 169 -13.81 -11.29 -1.62
C ASP A 169 -12.32 -11.39 -1.95
N LEU A 170 -11.48 -11.21 -0.93
CA LEU A 170 -10.02 -11.31 -1.00
C LEU A 170 -9.46 -12.51 -0.22
N SER A 171 -10.32 -13.44 0.21
CA SER A 171 -9.94 -14.58 1.08
C SER A 171 -8.96 -15.56 0.43
N SER A 172 -8.86 -15.56 -0.90
CA SER A 172 -7.95 -16.41 -1.68
C SER A 172 -6.52 -15.86 -1.80
N TRP A 173 -6.31 -14.57 -1.46
CA TRP A 173 -5.02 -13.90 -1.66
C TRP A 173 -3.92 -14.54 -0.81
N LYS A 174 -2.73 -14.64 -1.41
CA LYS A 174 -1.52 -15.12 -0.72
C LYS A 174 -0.74 -13.92 -0.18
N THR A 175 -0.81 -13.69 1.12
CA THR A 175 -0.23 -12.50 1.78
C THR A 175 1.05 -12.77 2.57
N SER A 176 1.62 -13.97 2.50
CA SER A 176 2.79 -14.39 3.30
C SER A 176 4.09 -13.61 3.03
N HIS A 177 4.12 -12.76 2.01
CA HIS A 177 5.24 -11.86 1.69
C HIS A 177 4.96 -10.40 2.06
N VAL A 178 3.72 -10.06 2.43
CA VAL A 178 3.34 -8.68 2.74
C VAL A 178 3.94 -8.29 4.09
N TYR A 179 4.68 -7.18 4.11
CA TYR A 179 5.32 -6.69 5.33
C TYR A 179 4.75 -5.34 5.79
N ASN A 180 4.04 -4.61 4.92
CA ASN A 180 3.39 -3.34 5.24
C ASN A 180 1.94 -3.30 4.72
N MET A 181 0.98 -3.20 5.66
CA MET A 181 -0.45 -3.08 5.39
C MET A 181 -1.03 -1.75 5.91
N GLU A 182 -0.19 -0.72 6.11
CA GLU A 182 -0.63 0.59 6.59
C GLU A 182 -1.74 1.15 5.72
N GLN A 183 -2.83 1.58 6.36
CA GLN A 183 -3.94 2.25 5.70
C GLN A 183 -4.57 1.47 4.52
N MET A 184 -4.33 0.16 4.38
CA MET A 184 -4.73 -0.60 3.19
C MET A 184 -6.21 -0.44 2.84
N PHE A 185 -7.09 -0.34 3.86
CA PHE A 185 -8.53 -0.13 3.74
C PHE A 185 -9.02 1.12 4.52
N ASP A 186 -8.14 2.10 4.77
CA ASP A 186 -8.49 3.34 5.48
C ASP A 186 -9.62 4.07 4.74
N GLY A 187 -10.81 4.15 5.33
CA GLY A 187 -12.00 4.77 4.76
C GLY A 187 -12.65 3.98 3.61
N ALA A 188 -12.35 2.69 3.44
CA ALA A 188 -13.08 1.81 2.53
C ALA A 188 -14.45 1.44 3.13
N GLU A 189 -15.40 2.38 3.08
CA GLU A 189 -16.62 2.38 3.90
C GLU A 189 -17.47 1.10 3.76
N LYS A 190 -17.55 0.48 2.57
CA LYS A 190 -18.34 -0.74 2.32
C LYS A 190 -17.59 -2.06 2.52
N PHE A 191 -16.27 -2.04 2.69
CA PHE A 191 -15.46 -3.25 2.71
C PHE A 191 -15.78 -4.16 3.90
N ASN A 192 -16.09 -5.43 3.64
CA ASN A 192 -16.44 -6.42 4.67
C ASN A 192 -16.06 -7.87 4.29
N SER A 193 -14.89 -8.08 3.66
CA SER A 193 -14.43 -9.43 3.31
C SER A 193 -13.95 -10.20 4.54
N ASN A 194 -14.18 -11.52 4.57
CA ASN A 194 -13.48 -12.41 5.50
C ASN A 194 -11.99 -12.51 5.09
N LEU A 195 -11.08 -12.34 6.05
CA LEU A 195 -9.62 -12.33 5.85
C LEU A 195 -8.90 -13.37 6.74
N ASP A 196 -9.63 -14.38 7.24
CA ASP A 196 -9.11 -15.42 8.13
C ASP A 196 -7.95 -16.25 7.53
N LYS A 197 -7.89 -16.35 6.21
CA LYS A 197 -6.84 -17.07 5.46
C LYS A 197 -5.60 -16.24 5.16
N TRP A 198 -5.60 -14.94 5.48
CA TRP A 198 -4.42 -14.11 5.27
C TRP A 198 -3.32 -14.50 6.25
N ASP A 199 -2.13 -14.74 5.72
CA ASP A 199 -0.91 -14.88 6.51
C ASP A 199 -0.35 -13.48 6.79
N THR A 200 -0.37 -13.08 8.07
CA THR A 200 0.14 -11.78 8.54
C THR A 200 1.46 -11.92 9.30
N SER A 201 2.07 -13.10 9.34
CA SER A 201 3.25 -13.41 10.17
C SER A 201 4.46 -12.53 9.85
N ARG A 202 4.54 -11.92 8.65
CA ARG A 202 5.62 -11.00 8.26
C ARG A 202 5.27 -9.52 8.37
N VAL A 203 4.02 -9.18 8.70
CA VAL A 203 3.56 -7.79 8.74
C VAL A 203 4.19 -7.05 9.91
N GLN A 204 4.82 -5.92 9.63
CA GLN A 204 5.46 -5.06 10.63
C GLN A 204 4.59 -3.87 11.04
N SER A 205 3.70 -3.41 10.16
CA SER A 205 2.85 -2.24 10.41
C SER A 205 1.44 -2.45 9.88
N MET A 206 0.46 -2.23 10.76
CA MET A 206 -0.98 -2.25 10.49
C MET A 206 -1.64 -0.91 10.86
N LYS A 207 -0.83 0.16 10.96
CA LYS A 207 -1.32 1.50 11.34
C LYS A 207 -2.47 1.93 10.43
N SER A 208 -3.57 2.31 11.05
CA SER A 208 -4.81 2.77 10.40
C SER A 208 -5.37 1.80 9.34
N MET A 209 -5.03 0.49 9.37
CA MET A 209 -5.36 -0.44 8.29
C MET A 209 -6.85 -0.44 7.90
N PHE A 210 -7.76 -0.36 8.88
CA PHE A 210 -9.20 -0.32 8.67
C PHE A 210 -9.85 0.97 9.16
N LYS A 211 -9.07 2.01 9.50
CA LYS A 211 -9.60 3.25 10.07
C LYS A 211 -10.77 3.78 9.23
N GLY A 212 -11.94 4.00 9.81
CA GLY A 212 -13.12 4.51 9.10
C GLY A 212 -13.76 3.56 8.07
N ALA A 213 -13.35 2.29 7.97
CA ALA A 213 -14.02 1.26 7.18
C ALA A 213 -15.31 0.80 7.87
N LYS A 214 -16.31 1.68 7.94
CA LYS A 214 -17.48 1.57 8.84
C LYS A 214 -18.17 0.21 8.86
N ASN A 215 -18.29 -0.46 7.71
CA ASN A 215 -18.97 -1.75 7.60
C ASN A 215 -18.10 -2.97 7.91
N PHE A 216 -16.78 -2.80 8.10
CA PHE A 216 -15.88 -3.91 8.29
C PHE A 216 -16.18 -4.67 9.58
N ASN A 217 -16.48 -5.95 9.44
CA ASN A 217 -16.59 -6.94 10.51
C ASN A 217 -16.08 -8.31 10.02
N GLY A 218 -15.18 -8.31 9.04
CA GLY A 218 -14.54 -9.51 8.52
C GLY A 218 -13.71 -10.22 9.60
N ASN A 219 -13.66 -11.56 9.56
CA ASN A 219 -12.89 -12.33 10.52
C ASN A 219 -11.38 -12.10 10.31
N VAL A 220 -10.72 -11.67 11.38
CA VAL A 220 -9.26 -11.44 11.48
C VAL A 220 -8.67 -12.12 12.72
N THR A 221 -9.46 -12.97 13.40
CA THR A 221 -9.10 -13.57 14.70
C THR A 221 -7.93 -14.55 14.61
N THR A 222 -7.62 -15.05 13.42
CA THR A 222 -6.56 -16.02 13.11
C THR A 222 -5.20 -15.37 12.82
N TRP A 223 -5.15 -14.05 12.70
CA TRP A 223 -3.92 -13.34 12.30
C TRP A 223 -2.79 -13.51 13.31
N ASP A 224 -1.59 -13.81 12.80
CA ASP A 224 -0.35 -13.70 13.57
C ASP A 224 0.13 -12.25 13.52
N VAL A 225 0.04 -11.58 14.67
CA VAL A 225 0.44 -10.18 14.84
C VAL A 225 1.70 -10.02 15.69
N SER A 226 2.43 -11.11 15.93
CA SER A 226 3.60 -11.12 16.83
C SER A 226 4.77 -10.26 16.33
N ASN A 227 4.84 -10.00 15.03
CA ASN A 227 5.85 -9.14 14.40
C ASN A 227 5.42 -7.68 14.21
N VAL A 228 4.16 -7.34 14.50
CA VAL A 228 3.64 -6.00 14.31
C VAL A 228 4.21 -5.04 15.37
N THR A 229 4.70 -3.89 14.92
CA THR A 229 5.29 -2.85 15.77
C THR A 229 4.38 -1.63 15.95
N THR A 230 3.40 -1.42 15.07
CA THR A 230 2.36 -0.40 15.23
C THR A 230 1.01 -0.85 14.68
N MET A 231 -0.03 -0.58 15.48
CA MET A 231 -1.45 -0.75 15.23
C MET A 231 -2.21 0.55 15.56
N ASP A 232 -1.52 1.69 15.58
CA ASP A 232 -2.16 2.98 15.87
C ASP A 232 -3.37 3.16 14.94
N TYR A 233 -4.51 3.50 15.52
CA TYR A 233 -5.76 3.77 14.79
C TYR A 233 -6.31 2.61 13.95
N MET A 234 -5.82 1.36 14.12
CA MET A 234 -6.14 0.24 13.23
C MET A 234 -7.65 0.04 12.98
N PHE A 235 -8.45 0.11 14.03
CA PHE A 235 -9.92 0.02 14.02
C PHE A 235 -10.61 1.29 14.50
N LYS A 236 -9.94 2.45 14.39
CA LYS A 236 -10.57 3.73 14.75
C LYS A 236 -11.75 4.04 13.82
N ASP A 237 -12.89 4.41 14.39
CA ASP A 237 -14.15 4.75 13.70
C ASP A 237 -14.71 3.59 12.83
N VAL A 238 -14.38 2.33 13.16
CA VAL A 238 -14.90 1.12 12.48
C VAL A 238 -16.17 0.66 13.20
N THR A 239 -17.27 1.34 12.92
CA THR A 239 -18.50 1.27 13.74
C THR A 239 -19.09 -0.13 13.91
N ASN A 240 -18.94 -1.02 12.94
CA ASN A 240 -19.54 -2.36 12.99
C ASN A 240 -18.61 -3.47 13.51
N PHE A 241 -17.34 -3.16 13.78
CA PHE A 241 -16.34 -4.18 14.11
C PHE A 241 -16.49 -4.72 15.54
N ASP A 242 -16.69 -6.03 15.65
CA ASP A 242 -17.04 -6.72 16.91
C ASP A 242 -16.41 -8.13 17.03
N GLN A 243 -15.27 -8.35 16.36
CA GLN A 243 -14.54 -9.62 16.42
C GLN A 243 -13.85 -9.81 17.78
N ASN A 244 -13.66 -11.06 18.22
CA ASN A 244 -12.89 -11.34 19.43
C ASN A 244 -11.39 -11.46 19.13
N LEU A 245 -10.61 -10.45 19.53
CA LEU A 245 -9.17 -10.35 19.32
C LEU A 245 -8.33 -10.74 20.55
N SER A 246 -8.95 -11.23 21.63
CA SER A 246 -8.26 -11.54 22.90
C SER A 246 -7.17 -12.62 22.76
N ASN A 247 -7.24 -13.44 21.71
CA ASN A 247 -6.26 -14.49 21.40
C ASN A 247 -5.00 -13.99 20.68
N TRP A 248 -4.97 -12.74 20.21
CA TRP A 248 -3.82 -12.19 19.52
C TRP A 248 -2.59 -12.12 20.43
N LYS A 249 -1.46 -12.63 19.94
CA LYS A 249 -0.16 -12.53 20.61
C LYS A 249 0.53 -11.24 20.19
N ILE A 250 0.48 -10.24 21.07
CA ILE A 250 0.96 -8.89 20.81
C ILE A 250 2.41 -8.71 21.30
N LYS A 251 3.22 -7.96 20.55
CA LYS A 251 4.56 -7.53 20.97
C LYS A 251 4.47 -6.49 22.08
N ASP A 252 5.30 -6.63 23.11
CA ASP A 252 5.28 -5.78 24.32
C ASP A 252 5.30 -4.27 24.06
N ASN A 253 6.07 -3.82 23.07
CA ASN A 253 6.24 -2.41 22.74
C ASN A 253 5.48 -1.99 21.47
N VAL A 254 4.37 -2.66 21.14
CA VAL A 254 3.54 -2.25 20.01
C VAL A 254 2.91 -0.88 20.27
N SER A 255 3.02 0.04 19.31
CA SER A 255 2.25 1.28 19.35
C SER A 255 0.79 1.00 19.02
N HIS A 256 -0.16 1.45 19.84
CA HIS A 256 -1.59 1.12 19.70
C HIS A 256 -2.50 2.32 20.03
N LYS A 257 -2.05 3.54 19.71
CA LYS A 257 -2.79 4.77 19.99
C LYS A 257 -4.17 4.75 19.34
N GLU A 258 -5.22 4.98 20.13
CA GLU A 258 -6.61 4.99 19.68
C GLU A 258 -6.99 3.75 18.84
N PHE A 259 -6.42 2.58 19.16
CA PHE A 259 -6.55 1.33 18.39
C PHE A 259 -7.96 1.05 17.88
N ALA A 260 -8.97 1.20 18.75
CA ALA A 260 -10.37 0.89 18.46
C ALA A 260 -11.34 2.06 18.73
N LYS A 261 -10.84 3.29 18.91
CA LYS A 261 -11.68 4.43 19.30
C LYS A 261 -12.83 4.65 18.31
N GLY A 262 -14.07 4.76 18.77
CA GLY A 262 -15.26 4.95 17.93
C GLY A 262 -15.77 3.67 17.24
N SER A 263 -15.21 2.50 17.55
CA SER A 263 -15.70 1.19 17.07
C SER A 263 -16.62 0.52 18.10
N LYS A 264 -17.37 -0.51 17.67
CA LYS A 264 -18.21 -1.29 18.59
C LYS A 264 -17.38 -2.05 19.63
N ILE A 265 -16.25 -2.64 19.22
CA ILE A 265 -15.35 -3.39 20.12
C ILE A 265 -14.71 -2.51 21.21
N GLU A 266 -14.67 -1.17 21.07
CA GLU A 266 -14.09 -0.27 22.09
C GLU A 266 -14.68 -0.49 23.49
N LYS A 267 -15.97 -0.84 23.54
CA LYS A 267 -16.71 -1.06 24.79
C LYS A 267 -16.59 -2.49 25.33
N GLU A 268 -16.02 -3.40 24.55
CA GLU A 268 -15.94 -4.83 24.80
C GLU A 268 -14.50 -5.21 25.22
N MET A 269 -14.09 -4.79 26.42
CA MET A 269 -12.69 -4.93 26.87
C MET A 269 -12.16 -6.37 26.83
N ASP A 270 -13.01 -7.37 27.08
CA ASP A 270 -12.64 -8.79 27.05
C ASP A 270 -12.35 -9.32 25.65
N LYS A 271 -12.80 -8.61 24.60
CA LYS A 271 -12.52 -8.94 23.20
C LYS A 271 -11.26 -8.25 22.67
N LEU A 272 -10.71 -7.27 23.38
CA LEU A 272 -9.52 -6.54 22.92
C LEU A 272 -8.24 -7.34 23.15
N PRO A 273 -7.17 -7.11 22.34
CA PRO A 273 -5.87 -7.68 22.61
C PRO A 273 -5.30 -7.18 23.94
N LYS A 274 -4.50 -8.02 24.60
CA LYS A 274 -3.80 -7.66 25.84
C LYS A 274 -2.57 -6.81 25.54
N PHE A 275 -2.77 -5.50 25.38
CA PHE A 275 -1.66 -4.55 25.23
C PHE A 275 -0.90 -4.41 26.55
N LYS A 276 0.43 -4.51 26.50
CA LYS A 276 1.26 -4.02 27.59
C LYS A 276 1.38 -2.50 27.42
N ASN A 277 1.18 -1.75 28.50
CA ASN A 277 1.61 -0.37 28.49
C ASN A 277 3.12 -0.37 28.30
N PRO A 278 3.68 0.51 27.44
CA PRO A 278 5.13 0.71 27.45
C PRO A 278 5.48 1.06 28.89
N GLU A 279 6.30 0.22 29.53
CA GLU A 279 6.85 0.58 30.83
C GLU A 279 7.41 1.99 30.68
N LYS A 280 6.95 2.93 31.51
CA LYS A 280 7.66 4.21 31.66
C LYS A 280 9.13 3.83 31.78
N PRO A 281 10.05 4.39 30.97
CA PRO A 281 11.46 4.10 31.13
C PRO A 281 11.77 4.25 32.62
N ALA A 282 12.35 3.20 33.21
CA ALA A 282 12.70 3.18 34.61
C ALA A 282 13.34 4.53 34.92
N LYS A 283 12.73 5.26 35.86
CA LYS A 283 13.22 6.56 36.32
C LYS A 283 14.73 6.42 36.48
N PRO A 284 15.57 7.25 35.84
CA PRO A 284 17.01 7.06 35.88
C PRO A 284 17.41 6.89 37.34
N THR A 285 17.91 5.71 37.68
CA THR A 285 18.40 5.44 39.03
C THR A 285 19.43 6.52 39.30
N LYS A 286 19.18 7.32 40.33
CA LYS A 286 20.08 8.37 40.81
C LYS A 286 21.49 7.79 40.80
N PRO A 287 22.49 8.43 40.15
CA PRO A 287 23.85 7.94 40.17
C PRO A 287 24.24 7.65 41.61
N ALA A 288 24.85 6.48 41.84
CA ALA A 288 25.41 6.17 43.15
C ALA A 288 26.27 7.36 43.58
N ALA A 289 26.06 7.83 44.82
CA ALA A 289 26.86 8.91 45.37
C ALA A 289 28.34 8.54 45.20
N PRO A 290 29.21 9.48 44.78
CA PRO A 290 30.62 9.18 44.60
C PRO A 290 31.17 8.59 45.90
N ALA A 291 31.90 7.48 45.77
CA ALA A 291 32.56 6.83 46.89
C ALA A 291 33.39 7.87 47.65
N LYS A 292 33.23 7.94 48.98
CA LYS A 292 34.08 8.77 49.83
C LYS A 292 35.55 8.44 49.51
N PRO A 293 36.42 9.45 49.31
CA PRO A 293 37.83 9.18 49.04
C PRO A 293 38.43 8.39 50.20
N ALA A 294 39.20 7.37 49.86
CA ALA A 294 39.93 6.55 50.83
C ALA A 294 40.85 7.46 51.67
N PRO A 295 40.94 7.23 52.99
CA PRO A 295 41.83 8.02 53.84
C PRO A 295 43.28 7.88 53.35
N ALA A 296 43.95 9.02 53.21
CA ALA A 296 45.34 9.08 52.77
C ALA A 296 46.23 8.27 53.72
N LYS A 297 47.04 7.36 53.15
CA LYS A 297 48.08 6.65 53.91
C LYS A 297 49.15 7.67 54.35
N PRO A 298 49.65 7.60 55.60
CA PRO A 298 50.70 8.49 56.06
C PRO A 298 51.99 8.24 55.27
N VAL A 299 52.58 9.31 54.75
CA VAL A 299 53.91 9.30 54.13
C VAL A 299 54.92 9.58 55.23
N MET A 300 55.80 8.61 55.51
CA MET A 300 56.99 8.84 56.33
C MET A 300 58.06 9.56 55.50
N LYS A 301 58.37 10.79 55.89
CA LYS A 301 59.73 11.34 56.02
C LYS A 301 59.70 12.42 57.10
#